data_AF-A0A9Q0YQE0-F1
#
_entry.id   AF-A0A9Q0YQE0-F1
#
_cell.length_a   1.000
_cell.length_b   1.000
_cell.length_c   1.000
_cell.angle_alpha   90.00
_cell.angle_beta   90.00
_cell.angle_gamma   90.00
#
_symmetry.space_group_name_H-M   'P 1'
#
loop_
_entity.id
_entity.type
_entity.pdbx_description
1 polymer ?
#
loop_
_entity_poly.entity_id
_entity_poly.type
_entity_poly.pdbx_seq_one_letter_code
_entity_poly.pdbx_strand_id
1 'polypeptide(L)'
;MKVTVKLIVYFVVMHTTALACQPPDCDRNDCGSCGNACCLLEFEFSSTTPENVYNLFVKNLKTGGADGRYTFIGGSDLRQYNVSADFILQGWHTTLVHHYNDTLDFTFSSASNSKMTTVKAFSISQIAGAYCDSGQNYKNLVGFVKGLEEDFEEHTLLGCPKPQL
;
A
#
# COMPACT_ATOMS: atom_id res chain seq x y z
N MET A 1 -63.60 -10.43 -22.47
CA MET A 1 -62.77 -9.38 -21.83
C MET A 1 -61.33 -9.89 -21.82
N LYS A 2 -60.45 -9.39 -22.70
CA LYS A 2 -59.04 -9.84 -22.81
C LYS A 2 -58.16 -8.86 -22.04
N VAL A 3 -57.53 -9.32 -20.95
CA VAL A 3 -56.55 -8.54 -20.19
C VAL A 3 -55.17 -8.91 -20.73
N THR A 4 -54.54 -7.98 -21.43
CA THR A 4 -53.17 -8.15 -21.95
C THR A 4 -52.20 -7.59 -20.92
N VAL A 5 -51.52 -8.47 -20.19
CA VAL A 5 -50.45 -8.10 -19.26
C VAL A 5 -49.18 -7.84 -20.06
N LYS A 6 -48.77 -6.57 -20.15
CA LYS A 6 -47.46 -6.20 -20.72
C LYS A 6 -46.39 -6.45 -19.65
N LEU A 7 -45.59 -7.50 -19.86
CA LEU A 7 -44.38 -7.76 -19.09
C LEU A 7 -43.33 -6.68 -19.45
N ILE A 8 -43.08 -5.74 -18.55
CA ILE A 8 -41.97 -4.79 -18.68
C ILE A 8 -40.73 -5.47 -18.09
N VAL A 9 -39.85 -5.95 -18.96
CA VAL A 9 -38.54 -6.49 -18.57
C VAL A 9 -37.60 -5.30 -18.32
N TYR A 10 -37.34 -4.99 -17.06
CA TYR A 10 -36.29 -4.04 -16.67
C TYR A 10 -34.93 -4.71 -16.85
N PHE A 11 -34.21 -4.34 -17.91
CA PHE A 11 -32.79 -4.65 -18.05
C PHE A 11 -32.00 -3.78 -17.05
N VAL A 12 -31.69 -4.33 -15.88
CA VAL A 12 -30.71 -3.73 -14.97
C VAL A 12 -29.33 -3.95 -15.60
N VAL A 13 -28.82 -2.92 -16.29
CA VAL A 13 -27.44 -2.91 -16.78
C VAL A 13 -26.53 -2.70 -15.57
N MET A 14 -26.09 -3.79 -14.94
CA MET A 14 -24.98 -3.77 -13.97
C MET A 14 -23.72 -3.35 -14.72
N HIS A 15 -23.44 -2.04 -14.74
CA HIS A 15 -22.12 -1.54 -15.11
C HIS A 15 -21.16 -1.97 -14.02
N THR A 16 -20.49 -3.10 -14.22
CA THR A 16 -19.30 -3.45 -13.44
C THR A 16 -18.20 -2.48 -13.88
N THR A 17 -18.14 -1.29 -13.26
CA THR A 17 -16.93 -0.50 -13.33
C THR A 17 -15.86 -1.35 -12.64
N ALA A 18 -14.94 -1.91 -13.41
CA ALA A 18 -13.74 -2.51 -12.86
C ALA A 18 -12.99 -1.38 -12.15
N LEU A 19 -13.20 -1.28 -10.83
CA LEU A 19 -12.47 -0.32 -10.01
C LEU A 19 -10.99 -0.70 -10.13
N ALA A 20 -10.13 0.28 -10.42
CA ALA A 20 -8.68 0.03 -10.54
C ALA A 20 -8.10 -0.58 -9.26
N CYS A 21 -8.68 -0.24 -8.10
CA CYS A 21 -8.46 -0.87 -6.80
C CYS A 21 -9.69 -1.66 -6.35
N GLN A 22 -9.50 -2.92 -5.96
CA GLN A 22 -10.57 -3.78 -5.43
C GLN A 22 -10.57 -3.72 -3.89
N PRO A 23 -11.68 -3.41 -3.19
CA PRO A 23 -11.74 -3.37 -1.72
C PRO A 23 -11.24 -4.66 -1.02
N PRO A 24 -10.77 -4.57 0.23
CA PRO A 24 -10.77 -3.42 1.14
C PRO A 24 -9.64 -2.40 0.86
N ASP A 25 -9.62 -1.31 1.63
CA ASP A 25 -8.53 -0.32 1.68
C ASP A 25 -8.30 0.48 0.37
N CYS A 26 -9.37 0.77 -0.39
CA CYS A 26 -9.30 1.54 -1.64
C CYS A 26 -9.93 2.94 -1.53
N ASP A 27 -10.30 3.36 -0.33
CA ASP A 27 -11.03 4.61 -0.05
C ASP A 27 -10.12 5.85 0.03
N ARG A 28 -8.80 5.66 -0.05
CA ARG A 28 -7.78 6.71 0.12
C ARG A 28 -7.10 7.07 -1.18
N ASN A 29 -7.91 7.53 -2.13
CA ASN A 29 -7.47 7.94 -3.45
C ASN A 29 -6.50 9.12 -3.38
N ASP A 30 -5.36 9.00 -4.04
CA ASP A 30 -4.43 10.11 -4.26
C ASP A 30 -4.55 10.63 -5.70
N CYS A 31 -4.42 11.95 -5.89
CA CYS A 31 -4.45 12.57 -7.21
C CYS A 31 -3.27 13.56 -7.38
N GLY A 32 -2.08 13.01 -7.61
CA GLY A 32 -0.90 13.76 -8.05
C GLY A 32 -0.06 14.37 -6.94
N SER A 33 -0.11 13.85 -5.71
CA SER A 33 0.67 14.40 -4.59
C SER A 33 2.18 14.40 -4.84
N CYS A 34 2.67 13.50 -5.70
CA CYS A 34 4.08 13.43 -6.13
C CYS A 34 4.27 13.76 -7.62
N GLY A 35 3.31 14.47 -8.25
CA GLY A 35 3.23 14.63 -9.72
C GLY A 35 2.61 13.42 -10.44
N ASN A 36 2.79 12.22 -9.88
CA ASN A 36 1.92 11.05 -10.03
C ASN A 36 1.21 10.78 -8.70
N ALA A 37 0.21 9.88 -8.72
CA ALA A 37 -0.39 9.36 -7.51
C ALA A 37 0.65 8.60 -6.66
N CYS A 38 0.70 8.93 -5.37
CA CYS A 38 1.62 8.32 -4.41
C CYS A 38 1.02 8.27 -3.00
N CYS A 39 1.66 7.51 -2.12
CA CYS A 39 1.30 7.43 -0.71
C CYS A 39 2.57 7.28 0.13
N LEU A 40 2.70 8.10 1.18
CA LEU A 40 3.74 7.99 2.20
C LEU A 40 3.08 7.83 3.56
N LEU A 41 3.31 6.68 4.17
CA LEU A 41 2.85 6.34 5.50
C LEU A 41 4.04 6.19 6.45
N GLU A 42 3.77 6.38 7.73
CA GLU A 42 4.65 6.02 8.83
C GLU A 42 3.95 4.97 9.67
N PHE A 43 4.61 3.85 9.88
CA PHE A 43 4.14 2.76 10.73
C PHE A 43 5.00 2.68 11.98
N GLU A 44 4.38 2.60 13.15
CA GLU A 44 5.07 2.40 14.42
C GLU A 44 4.80 0.99 14.94
N PHE A 45 5.85 0.18 15.06
CA PHE A 45 5.79 -1.16 15.62
C PHE A 45 6.33 -1.15 17.04
N SER A 46 5.50 -1.58 17.99
CA SER A 46 5.86 -1.62 19.40
C SER A 46 6.63 -2.89 19.78
N SER A 47 7.50 -2.78 20.77
CA SER A 47 8.25 -3.91 21.37
C SER A 47 9.13 -4.72 20.40
N THR A 48 9.56 -4.10 19.30
CA THR A 48 10.39 -4.75 18.28
C THR A 48 11.53 -3.85 17.81
N THR A 49 12.62 -4.47 17.35
CA THR A 49 13.81 -3.78 16.85
C THR A 49 13.71 -3.55 15.35
N PRO A 50 14.40 -2.52 14.80
CA PRO A 50 14.39 -2.28 13.37
C PRO A 50 14.89 -3.46 12.55
N GLU A 51 15.84 -4.24 13.08
CA GLU A 51 16.36 -5.44 12.42
C GLU A 51 15.30 -6.55 12.31
N ASN A 52 14.48 -6.76 13.36
CA ASN A 52 13.41 -7.76 13.32
C ASN A 52 12.33 -7.36 12.30
N VAL A 53 11.89 -6.10 12.34
CA VAL A 53 10.89 -5.58 11.39
C VAL A 53 11.42 -5.61 9.96
N TYR A 54 12.68 -5.21 9.76
CA TYR A 54 13.34 -5.30 8.45
C TYR A 54 13.34 -6.74 7.92
N ASN A 55 13.73 -7.73 8.74
CA ASN A 55 13.74 -9.14 8.35
C ASN A 55 12.34 -9.67 8.03
N LEU A 56 11.31 -9.24 8.77
CA LEU A 56 9.91 -9.55 8.47
C LEU A 56 9.49 -8.98 7.11
N PHE A 57 9.80 -7.71 6.83
CA PHE A 57 9.50 -7.07 5.55
C PHE A 57 10.22 -7.77 4.39
N VAL A 58 11.51 -8.09 4.54
CA VAL A 58 12.29 -8.84 3.54
C VAL A 58 11.64 -10.19 3.26
N LYS A 59 11.26 -10.93 4.30
CA LYS A 59 10.59 -12.22 4.16
C LYS A 59 9.27 -12.05 3.41
N ASN A 60 8.45 -11.08 3.81
CA ASN A 60 7.14 -10.83 3.22
C ASN A 60 7.24 -10.47 1.73
N LEU A 61 8.16 -9.60 1.33
CA LEU A 61 8.43 -9.29 -0.08
C LEU A 61 8.90 -10.52 -0.88
N LYS A 62 9.73 -11.38 -0.28
CA LYS A 62 10.25 -12.60 -0.93
C LYS A 62 9.20 -13.69 -1.09
N THR A 63 8.21 -13.75 -0.20
CA THR A 63 7.11 -14.72 -0.27
C THR A 63 5.92 -14.23 -1.09
N GLY A 64 6.00 -13.01 -1.64
CA GLY A 64 4.92 -12.42 -2.41
C GLY A 64 3.87 -11.70 -1.58
N GLY A 65 4.05 -11.56 -0.26
CA GLY A 65 3.06 -10.99 0.65
C GLY A 65 1.77 -11.81 0.76
N ALA A 66 0.79 -11.25 1.49
CA ALA A 66 -0.49 -11.91 1.71
C ALA A 66 -1.32 -12.13 0.42
N ASP A 67 -1.09 -11.33 -0.63
CA ASP A 67 -1.81 -11.42 -1.91
C ASP A 67 -0.98 -12.05 -3.05
N GLY A 68 0.26 -12.45 -2.79
CA GLY A 68 1.16 -13.06 -3.77
C GLY A 68 1.71 -12.11 -4.83
N ARG A 69 1.55 -10.78 -4.71
CA ARG A 69 1.92 -9.80 -5.74
C ARG A 69 3.06 -8.86 -5.37
N TYR A 70 3.69 -9.09 -4.22
CA TYR A 70 4.88 -8.34 -3.83
C TYR A 70 6.15 -8.98 -4.41
N THR A 71 7.14 -8.16 -4.73
CA THR A 71 8.44 -8.61 -5.23
C THR A 71 9.56 -7.91 -4.49
N PHE A 72 10.51 -8.67 -3.95
CA PHE A 72 11.73 -8.14 -3.36
C PHE A 72 12.70 -7.65 -4.44
N ILE A 73 13.17 -6.40 -4.34
CA ILE A 73 14.18 -5.83 -5.25
C ILE A 73 15.54 -5.77 -4.58
N GLY A 74 15.63 -5.20 -3.38
CA GLY A 74 16.90 -5.07 -2.66
C GLY A 74 16.76 -4.36 -1.32
N GLY A 75 17.78 -4.44 -0.47
CA GLY A 75 17.83 -3.76 0.81
C GLY A 75 19.24 -3.71 1.38
N SER A 76 19.48 -2.84 2.36
CA SER A 76 20.80 -2.63 2.95
C SER A 76 20.74 -2.22 4.42
N ASP A 77 21.79 -2.57 5.17
CA ASP A 77 22.08 -2.05 6.50
C ASP A 77 22.83 -0.72 6.38
N LEU A 78 22.20 0.33 6.89
CA LEU A 78 22.69 1.70 6.79
C LEU A 78 23.38 2.20 8.08
N ARG A 79 23.39 1.41 9.16
CA ARG A 79 23.94 1.83 10.47
C ARG A 79 25.40 2.27 10.40
N GLN A 80 26.16 1.73 9.45
CA GLN A 80 27.56 2.10 9.20
C GLN A 80 27.76 3.51 8.61
N TYR A 81 26.70 4.14 8.06
CA TYR A 81 26.79 5.43 7.35
C TYR A 81 26.39 6.62 8.21
N ASN A 82 26.00 6.42 9.48
CA ASN A 82 25.59 7.49 10.40
C ASN A 82 24.49 8.41 9.81
N VAL A 83 23.48 7.80 9.20
CA VAL A 83 22.27 8.46 8.69
C VAL A 83 21.07 8.17 9.60
N SER A 84 19.94 8.83 9.37
CA SER A 84 18.76 8.69 10.24
C SER A 84 18.04 7.33 10.16
N ALA A 85 18.30 6.55 9.12
CA ALA A 85 17.73 5.21 8.95
C ALA A 85 18.76 4.13 9.31
N ASP A 86 18.31 3.10 10.03
CA ASP A 86 19.08 1.90 10.33
C ASP A 86 19.11 0.94 9.13
N PHE A 87 17.98 0.81 8.42
CA PHE A 87 17.86 -0.05 7.24
C PHE A 87 17.06 0.64 6.12
N ILE A 88 17.28 0.18 4.89
CA ILE A 88 16.49 0.55 3.71
C ILE A 88 16.09 -0.71 2.92
N LEU A 89 14.91 -0.69 2.32
CA LEU A 89 14.35 -1.80 1.56
C LEU A 89 13.54 -1.27 0.39
N GLN A 90 13.61 -1.95 -0.75
CA GLN A 90 12.84 -1.67 -1.93
C GLN A 90 12.15 -2.94 -2.44
N GLY A 91 10.91 -2.77 -2.88
CA GLY A 91 10.09 -3.80 -3.50
C GLY A 91 9.22 -3.23 -4.61
N TRP A 92 8.49 -4.11 -5.29
CA TRP A 92 7.36 -3.75 -6.14
C TRP A 92 6.09 -4.43 -5.65
N HIS A 93 4.94 -3.81 -5.94
CA HIS A 93 3.65 -4.48 -5.93
C HIS A 93 3.06 -4.46 -7.33
N THR A 94 2.57 -5.61 -7.79
CA THR A 94 1.86 -5.71 -9.07
C THR A 94 0.35 -5.60 -8.82
N THR A 95 -0.32 -4.64 -9.44
CA THR A 95 -1.77 -4.44 -9.23
C THR A 95 -2.60 -5.61 -9.74
N LEU A 96 -3.74 -5.85 -9.07
CA LEU A 96 -4.61 -6.98 -9.39
C LEU A 96 -5.26 -6.86 -10.77
N VAL A 97 -5.81 -5.69 -11.09
CA VAL A 97 -6.71 -5.52 -12.25
C VAL A 97 -5.93 -5.32 -13.54
N HIS A 98 -4.90 -4.49 -13.51
CA HIS A 98 -4.17 -4.08 -14.70
C HIS A 98 -2.70 -4.53 -14.73
N HIS A 99 -2.24 -5.21 -13.67
CA HIS A 99 -0.87 -5.74 -13.57
C HIS A 99 0.23 -4.67 -13.77
N TYR A 100 -0.06 -3.45 -13.32
CA TYR A 100 0.93 -2.39 -13.25
C TYR A 100 1.84 -2.58 -12.04
N ASN A 101 3.10 -2.20 -12.18
CA ASN A 101 4.02 -2.20 -11.05
C ASN A 101 4.00 -0.83 -10.36
N ASP A 102 3.83 -0.86 -9.06
CA ASP A 102 4.04 0.27 -8.18
C ASP A 102 5.36 0.04 -7.40
N THR A 103 6.19 1.08 -7.30
CA THR A 103 7.41 1.01 -6.48
C THR A 103 7.07 1.13 -5.02
N LEU A 104 7.69 0.30 -4.18
CA LEU A 104 7.63 0.39 -2.72
C LEU A 104 9.02 0.69 -2.17
N ASP A 105 9.15 1.74 -1.36
CA ASP A 105 10.38 2.09 -0.66
C ASP A 105 10.13 2.17 0.84
N PHE A 106 11.01 1.55 1.62
CA PHE A 106 10.89 1.52 3.08
C PHE A 106 12.21 1.93 3.74
N THR A 107 12.10 2.73 4.80
CA THR A 107 13.22 2.97 5.73
C THR A 107 12.81 2.61 7.14
N PHE A 108 13.76 2.08 7.91
CA PHE A 108 13.54 1.57 9.26
C PHE A 108 14.45 2.34 10.20
N SER A 109 13.92 2.81 11.32
CA SER A 109 14.68 3.54 12.32
C SER A 109 14.21 3.19 13.73
N SER A 110 15.15 3.10 14.66
CA SER A 110 14.84 3.05 16.08
C SER A 110 14.20 4.36 16.53
N ALA A 111 13.04 4.31 17.19
CA ALA A 111 12.55 5.46 17.94
C ALA A 111 13.50 5.75 19.11
N SER A 112 13.57 7.02 19.53
CA SER A 112 14.48 7.55 20.57
C SER A 112 14.50 6.75 21.89
N ASN A 113 13.47 5.93 22.14
CA ASN A 113 13.26 5.16 23.36
C ASN A 113 13.61 3.65 23.21
N SER A 114 14.27 3.24 22.13
CA SER A 114 14.91 1.91 21.89
C SER A 114 14.01 0.65 21.88
N LYS A 115 12.68 0.79 22.04
CA LYS A 115 11.72 -0.35 21.99
C LYS A 115 10.63 -0.20 20.93
N MET A 116 10.73 0.81 20.09
CA MET A 116 9.75 1.10 19.05
C MET A 116 10.49 1.29 17.74
N THR A 117 9.98 0.67 16.69
CA THR A 117 10.51 0.79 15.34
C THR A 117 9.58 1.64 14.52
N THR A 118 10.10 2.71 13.94
CA THR A 118 9.38 3.51 12.96
C THR A 118 9.77 3.06 11.57
N VAL A 119 8.78 2.81 10.72
CA VAL A 119 8.95 2.47 9.31
C VAL A 119 8.28 3.54 8.46
N LYS A 120 9.06 4.28 7.68
CA LYS A 120 8.50 5.12 6.62
C LYS A 120 8.35 4.28 5.37
N ALA A 121 7.13 4.25 4.84
CA ALA A 121 6.74 3.37 3.75
C ALA A 121 6.12 4.21 2.63
N PHE A 122 6.71 4.15 1.45
CA PHE A 122 6.33 4.91 0.28
C PHE A 122 5.85 3.98 -0.83
N SER A 123 4.78 4.36 -1.52
CA SER A 123 4.31 3.70 -2.75
C SER A 123 4.06 4.74 -3.83
N ILE A 124 4.51 4.46 -5.06
CA ILE A 124 4.23 5.29 -6.23
C ILE A 124 3.99 4.45 -7.48
N SER A 125 3.03 4.87 -8.30
CA SER A 125 2.73 4.19 -9.56
C SER A 125 3.76 4.47 -10.65
N GLN A 126 4.27 3.41 -11.29
CA GLN A 126 5.26 3.51 -12.39
C GLN A 126 4.63 3.76 -13.77
N ILE A 127 3.36 4.17 -13.80
CA ILE A 127 2.65 4.48 -15.04
C ILE A 127 2.80 5.97 -15.30
N ALA A 128 3.29 6.33 -16.49
CA ALA A 128 3.35 7.71 -16.91
C ALA A 128 1.94 8.31 -16.97
N GLY A 129 1.71 9.40 -16.23
CA GLY A 129 0.41 10.07 -16.22
C GLY A 129 -0.65 9.39 -15.36
N ALA A 130 -0.29 8.45 -14.48
CA ALA A 130 -1.16 7.98 -13.41
C ALA A 130 -1.35 9.09 -12.36
N TYR A 131 -2.13 10.10 -12.72
CA TYR A 131 -2.43 11.22 -11.86
C TYR A 131 -3.26 10.77 -10.65
N CYS A 132 -4.24 9.88 -10.82
CA CYS A 132 -5.01 9.27 -9.73
C CYS A 132 -4.88 7.74 -9.72
N ASP A 133 -5.03 7.11 -8.53
CA ASP A 133 -4.78 5.67 -8.35
C ASP A 133 -5.94 4.85 -7.77
N SER A 134 -7.10 5.47 -7.50
CA SER A 134 -8.23 4.83 -6.83
C SER A 134 -7.86 4.20 -5.47
N GLY A 135 -6.85 4.72 -4.79
CA GLY A 135 -6.36 4.24 -3.49
C GLY A 135 -5.38 3.07 -3.57
N GLN A 136 -4.92 2.71 -4.77
CA GLN A 136 -4.03 1.56 -4.96
C GLN A 136 -2.71 1.71 -4.19
N ASN A 137 -2.06 2.88 -4.18
CA ASN A 137 -0.79 3.07 -3.45
C ASN A 137 -0.96 2.93 -1.94
N TYR A 138 -2.08 3.41 -1.38
CA TYR A 138 -2.40 3.17 0.03
C TYR A 138 -2.59 1.69 0.32
N LYS A 139 -3.39 1.01 -0.51
CA LYS A 139 -3.64 -0.43 -0.39
C LYS A 139 -2.36 -1.24 -0.44
N ASN A 140 -1.42 -0.89 -1.32
CA ASN A 140 -0.15 -1.60 -1.45
C ASN A 140 0.62 -1.59 -0.13
N LEU A 141 0.63 -0.46 0.59
CA LEU A 141 1.34 -0.33 1.85
C LEU A 141 0.59 -0.99 3.02
N VAL A 142 -0.70 -0.69 3.18
CA VAL A 142 -1.47 -1.19 4.32
C VAL A 142 -1.77 -2.68 4.19
N GLY A 143 -2.06 -3.17 2.99
CA GLY A 143 -2.19 -4.61 2.73
C GLY A 143 -0.89 -5.36 3.02
N PHE A 144 0.27 -4.75 2.73
CA PHE A 144 1.56 -5.35 3.02
C PHE A 144 1.78 -5.49 4.52
N VAL A 145 1.57 -4.40 5.28
CA VAL A 145 1.82 -4.37 6.72
C VAL A 145 0.81 -5.23 7.50
N LYS A 146 -0.47 -5.20 7.13
CA LYS A 146 -1.48 -6.11 7.71
C LYS A 146 -1.11 -7.58 7.53
N GLY A 147 -0.46 -7.93 6.41
CA GLY A 147 0.02 -9.29 6.14
C GLY A 147 1.20 -9.75 7.01
N LEU A 148 1.80 -8.87 7.81
CA LEU A 148 2.87 -9.24 8.75
C LEU A 148 2.33 -9.84 10.05
N GLU A 149 1.03 -9.65 10.34
CA GLU A 149 0.40 -10.11 11.59
C GLU A 149 1.04 -9.52 12.86
N GLU A 150 1.61 -8.32 12.76
CA GLU A 150 2.18 -7.54 13.87
C GLU A 150 1.27 -6.36 14.23
N ASP A 151 1.27 -5.95 15.50
CA ASP A 151 0.57 -4.74 15.94
C ASP A 151 1.32 -3.48 15.50
N PHE A 152 0.59 -2.52 14.91
CA PHE A 152 1.16 -1.26 14.45
C PHE A 152 0.20 -0.08 14.61
N GLU A 153 0.76 1.11 14.76
CA GLU A 153 0.05 2.38 14.54
C GLU A 153 0.42 2.94 13.15
N GLU A 154 -0.53 3.61 12.48
CA GLU A 154 -0.33 4.21 11.16
C GLU A 154 -0.60 5.71 11.19
N HIS A 155 0.36 6.46 10.64
CA HIS A 155 0.26 7.89 10.36
C HIS A 155 0.46 8.17 8.89
N THR A 156 -0.28 9.14 8.37
CA THR A 156 -0.18 9.56 6.97
C THR A 156 0.69 10.79 6.88
N LEU A 157 1.77 10.70 6.11
CA LEU A 157 2.72 11.79 5.96
C LEU A 157 2.50 12.59 4.68
N LEU A 158 2.19 11.92 3.57
CA LEU A 158 1.96 12.56 2.27
C LEU A 158 1.07 11.68 1.38
N GLY A 159 0.21 12.32 0.58
CA GLY A 159 -0.70 11.64 -0.33
C GLY A 159 -1.76 10.82 0.38
N CYS A 160 -2.55 10.09 -0.40
CA CYS A 160 -3.55 9.12 0.06
C CYS A 160 -4.35 9.59 1.30
N PRO A 161 -5.00 10.77 1.27
CA PRO A 161 -5.63 11.35 2.45
C PRO A 161 -6.68 10.41 3.04
N LYS A 162 -6.89 10.49 4.37
CA LYS A 162 -8.01 9.78 5.00
C LYS A 162 -9.33 10.30 4.41
N PRO A 163 -10.35 9.45 4.22
CA PRO A 163 -11.65 9.91 3.74
C PRO A 163 -12.21 10.97 4.69
N GLN A 164 -12.81 12.01 4.12
CA GLN A 164 -13.56 12.98 4.92
C GLN A 164 -14.86 12.32 5.37
N LEU A 165 -15.07 12.25 6.69
CA LEU A 165 -16.29 11.75 7.32
C LEU A 165 -17.46 12.71 7.13
#